data_AF-A0A1T1P1T2-F1
#
_entry.id   AF-A0A1T1P1T2-F1
#
_cell.length_a   1.000
_cell.length_b   1.000
_cell.length_c   1.000
_cell.angle_alpha   90.00
_cell.angle_beta   90.00
_cell.angle_gamma   90.00
#
_symmetry.space_group_name_H-M   'P 1'
#
loop_
_entity.id
_entity.type
_entity.pdbx_description
1 polymer ?
#
loop_
_entity_poly.entity_id
_entity_poly.type
_entity_poly.pdbx_seq_one_letter_code
_entity_poly.pdbx_strand_id
1 'polypeptide(L)'
;MGPDGLTDKTRELDGGPSGRAEVEWVRELVASTINAHLEKAALEIRVDHRSLAAQADAALVRGDLAAAAILSREPTQHVGKNGTALARRGQPSERSDANRRIEETNEETFQKLIAVFEQEGHAMPVPDGHSQAQAEREVGRPSDVLSLPLRRGAGHIEVSRSMATIARGLGLMEAEEATPSRAARSVAELAEEASDEWGVAVQADPRLAQTLQATLALMQWVRERVTAFAEAAQLRPDLNELLRRLRRFKAAAMKFARRLLAVRRAEKLHHMAENAWHDFLANNPEPGTSWTQGDWKQRRGRRLSTLEARAAELGDARARVISEEQTLCEKEASASAAHLEVWSRDMLQRYPLQLDMAAKPDEQRPSPAISAPPAPAHVPKPPRFH
;
A
#
# COMPACT_ATOMS: atom_id res chain seq x y z
N MET A 1 -12.79 -20.82 -42.43
CA MET A 1 -13.86 -21.33 -41.55
C MET A 1 -14.85 -22.07 -42.43
N GLY A 2 -15.05 -23.37 -42.22
CA GLY A 2 -15.96 -24.19 -43.02
C GLY A 2 -17.43 -23.93 -42.69
N PRO A 3 -18.36 -24.55 -43.45
CA PRO A 3 -19.81 -24.39 -43.25
C PRO A 3 -20.33 -24.85 -41.87
N ASP A 4 -19.56 -25.68 -41.15
CA ASP A 4 -19.93 -26.20 -39.82
C ASP A 4 -19.44 -25.33 -38.63
N GLY A 5 -18.84 -24.16 -38.89
CA GLY A 5 -18.40 -23.25 -37.83
C GLY A 5 -17.32 -23.82 -36.89
N LEU A 6 -17.15 -23.21 -35.71
CA LEU A 6 -16.47 -23.87 -34.59
C LEU A 6 -17.43 -24.95 -34.08
N THR A 7 -16.98 -26.19 -34.08
CA THR A 7 -17.70 -27.38 -33.57
C THR A 7 -18.09 -27.24 -32.08
N ASP A 8 -18.72 -28.27 -31.51
CA ASP A 8 -19.12 -28.33 -30.10
C ASP A 8 -18.06 -27.78 -29.14
N LYS A 9 -18.50 -27.01 -28.14
CA LYS A 9 -17.61 -26.44 -27.11
C LYS A 9 -16.83 -27.59 -26.46
N THR A 10 -15.51 -27.56 -26.58
CA THR A 10 -14.60 -28.50 -25.91
C THR A 10 -14.66 -28.26 -24.41
N ARG A 11 -15.48 -29.05 -23.70
CA ARG A 11 -15.63 -29.01 -22.23
C ARG A 11 -14.60 -29.88 -21.50
N GLU A 12 -13.61 -30.42 -22.23
CA GLU A 12 -12.56 -31.30 -21.68
C GLU A 12 -11.73 -30.59 -20.58
N LEU A 13 -11.61 -29.27 -20.67
CA LEU A 13 -10.94 -28.42 -19.66
C LEU A 13 -11.91 -27.81 -18.63
N ASP A 14 -13.23 -27.96 -18.82
CA ASP A 14 -14.26 -27.37 -17.96
C ASP A 14 -14.56 -28.28 -16.74
N GLY A 15 -13.55 -28.45 -15.88
CA GLY A 15 -13.70 -28.96 -14.52
C GLY A 15 -13.65 -30.48 -14.35
N GLY A 16 -13.14 -30.90 -13.19
CA GLY A 16 -12.86 -32.30 -12.84
C GLY A 16 -11.37 -32.54 -12.54
N PRO A 17 -11.00 -33.70 -11.94
CA PRO A 17 -9.60 -34.03 -11.66
C PRO A 17 -8.71 -34.10 -12.91
N SER A 18 -9.24 -34.59 -14.04
CA SER A 18 -8.52 -34.65 -15.33
C SER A 18 -8.26 -33.26 -15.91
N GLY A 19 -9.29 -32.40 -15.98
CA GLY A 19 -9.14 -31.03 -16.47
C GLY A 19 -8.16 -30.19 -15.63
N ARG A 20 -8.11 -30.40 -14.31
CA ARG A 20 -7.11 -29.73 -13.45
C ARG A 20 -5.68 -30.19 -13.78
N ALA A 21 -5.46 -31.48 -13.98
CA ALA A 21 -4.14 -32.02 -14.33
C ALA A 21 -3.69 -31.55 -15.72
N GLU A 22 -4.59 -31.53 -16.69
CA GLU A 22 -4.32 -31.01 -18.04
C GLU A 22 -3.98 -29.52 -18.04
N VAL A 23 -4.74 -28.70 -17.29
CA VAL A 23 -4.42 -27.27 -17.14
C VAL A 23 -3.04 -27.08 -16.50
N GLU A 24 -2.69 -27.89 -15.51
CA GLU A 24 -1.38 -27.81 -14.86
C GLU A 24 -0.26 -28.20 -15.84
N TRP A 25 -0.44 -29.27 -16.61
CA TRP A 25 0.51 -29.67 -17.66
C TRP A 25 0.68 -28.58 -18.73
N VAL A 26 -0.41 -27.95 -19.18
CA VAL A 26 -0.34 -26.84 -20.14
C VAL A 26 0.44 -25.66 -19.55
N ARG A 27 0.22 -25.32 -18.28
CA ARG A 27 0.96 -24.25 -17.59
C ARG A 27 2.46 -24.56 -17.51
N GLU A 28 2.81 -25.81 -17.19
CA GLU A 28 4.20 -26.26 -17.16
C GLU A 28 4.85 -26.19 -18.56
N LEU A 29 4.16 -26.67 -19.59
CA LEU A 29 4.64 -26.62 -20.97
C LEU A 29 4.88 -25.18 -21.44
N VAL A 30 3.94 -24.28 -21.15
CA VAL A 30 4.08 -22.85 -21.49
C VAL A 30 5.24 -22.22 -20.74
N ALA A 31 5.34 -22.43 -19.42
CA ALA A 31 6.40 -21.86 -18.61
C ALA A 31 7.79 -22.37 -19.04
N SER A 32 7.94 -23.67 -19.30
CA SER A 32 9.20 -24.28 -19.76
C SER A 32 9.62 -23.75 -21.13
N THR A 33 8.67 -23.63 -22.07
CA THR A 33 8.91 -23.06 -23.40
C THR A 33 9.36 -21.61 -23.29
N ILE A 34 8.67 -20.78 -22.51
CA ILE A 34 9.04 -19.38 -22.29
C ILE A 34 10.44 -19.28 -21.70
N ASN A 35 10.73 -20.06 -20.65
CA ASN A 35 12.03 -20.02 -19.98
C ASN A 35 13.18 -20.43 -20.92
N ALA A 36 12.97 -21.42 -21.79
CA ALA A 36 13.96 -21.80 -22.80
C ALA A 36 14.25 -20.67 -23.80
N HIS A 37 13.24 -19.88 -24.15
CA HIS A 37 13.43 -18.69 -25.01
C HIS A 37 14.09 -17.53 -24.27
N LEU A 38 13.74 -17.29 -23.00
CA LEU A 38 14.39 -16.28 -22.17
C LEU A 38 15.88 -16.58 -21.97
N GLU A 39 16.22 -17.85 -21.75
CA GLU A 39 17.61 -18.32 -21.64
C GLU A 39 18.38 -18.12 -22.96
N LYS A 40 17.78 -18.48 -24.11
CA LYS A 40 18.38 -18.21 -25.43
C LYS A 40 18.59 -16.71 -25.69
N ALA A 41 17.76 -15.86 -25.10
CA ALA A 41 17.86 -14.40 -25.18
C ALA A 41 18.81 -13.79 -24.13
N ALA A 42 19.46 -14.61 -23.29
CA ALA A 42 20.29 -14.16 -22.17
C ALA A 42 19.56 -13.22 -21.20
N LEU A 43 18.25 -13.41 -21.02
CA LEU A 43 17.44 -12.68 -20.06
C LEU A 43 17.37 -13.48 -18.74
N GLU A 44 17.68 -12.82 -17.63
CA GLU A 44 17.71 -13.45 -16.30
C GLU A 44 16.32 -13.69 -15.68
N ILE A 45 15.26 -13.25 -16.37
CA ILE A 45 13.88 -13.41 -15.92
C ILE A 45 13.42 -14.85 -16.15
N ARG A 46 12.63 -15.39 -15.21
CA ARG A 46 11.98 -16.70 -15.34
C ARG A 46 10.50 -16.62 -15.00
N VAL A 47 9.72 -17.44 -15.69
CA VAL A 47 8.30 -17.67 -15.43
C VAL A 47 8.17 -18.96 -14.63
N ASP A 48 7.55 -18.85 -13.45
CA ASP A 48 7.17 -20.01 -12.63
C ASP A 48 5.65 -20.00 -12.48
N HIS A 49 5.01 -21.09 -12.91
CA HIS A 49 3.57 -21.24 -12.93
C HIS A 49 3.00 -21.73 -11.61
N ARG A 50 3.86 -22.22 -10.70
CA ARG A 50 3.45 -22.76 -9.41
C ARG A 50 2.91 -21.65 -8.51
N SER A 51 2.16 -22.02 -7.48
CA SER A 51 1.69 -21.05 -6.49
C SER A 51 2.87 -20.35 -5.81
N LEU A 52 2.66 -19.11 -5.37
CA LEU A 52 3.68 -18.35 -4.62
C LEU A 52 4.16 -19.12 -3.37
N ALA A 53 3.25 -19.84 -2.69
CA ALA A 53 3.58 -20.73 -1.59
C ALA A 53 4.56 -21.83 -1.98
N ALA A 54 4.28 -22.59 -3.06
CA ALA A 54 5.18 -23.64 -3.53
C ALA A 54 6.54 -23.09 -4.01
N GLN A 55 6.55 -21.86 -4.54
CA GLN A 55 7.79 -21.17 -4.90
C GLN A 55 8.58 -20.76 -3.66
N ALA A 56 7.91 -20.28 -2.61
CA ALA A 56 8.52 -19.90 -1.33
C ALA A 56 9.12 -21.12 -0.63
N ASP A 57 8.39 -22.24 -0.54
CA ASP A 57 8.90 -23.49 0.03
C ASP A 57 10.13 -23.99 -0.73
N ALA A 58 10.08 -23.92 -2.07
CA ALA A 58 11.23 -24.27 -2.89
C ALA A 58 12.42 -23.31 -2.68
N ALA A 59 12.19 -22.04 -2.36
CA ALA A 59 13.25 -21.08 -2.02
C ALA A 59 13.87 -21.41 -0.65
N LEU A 60 13.06 -21.79 0.33
CA LEU A 60 13.53 -22.23 1.66
C LEU A 60 14.36 -23.51 1.58
N VAL A 61 13.92 -24.52 0.82
CA VAL A 61 14.71 -25.74 0.57
C VAL A 61 16.06 -25.41 -0.08
N ARG A 62 16.13 -24.32 -0.85
CA ARG A 62 17.40 -23.83 -1.42
C ARG A 62 18.22 -22.99 -0.44
N GLY A 63 17.68 -22.60 0.72
CA GLY A 63 18.30 -21.69 1.69
C GLY A 63 18.28 -20.22 1.24
N ASP A 64 17.34 -19.83 0.37
CA ASP A 64 17.18 -18.46 -0.11
C ASP A 64 16.06 -17.76 0.69
N LEU A 65 16.41 -17.30 1.89
CA LEU A 65 15.47 -16.63 2.80
C LEU A 65 14.92 -15.32 2.20
N ALA A 66 15.74 -14.59 1.43
CA ALA A 66 15.34 -13.35 0.78
C ALA A 66 14.23 -13.60 -0.27
N ALA A 67 14.43 -14.59 -1.14
CA ALA A 67 13.41 -14.97 -2.12
C ALA A 67 12.15 -15.52 -1.45
N ALA A 68 12.30 -16.35 -0.40
CA ALA A 68 11.18 -16.86 0.36
C ALA A 68 10.32 -15.72 0.92
N ALA A 69 10.92 -14.76 1.62
CA ALA A 69 10.22 -13.61 2.22
C ALA A 69 9.46 -12.75 1.20
N ILE A 70 9.95 -12.62 -0.03
CA ILE A 70 9.25 -11.90 -1.10
C ILE A 70 8.06 -12.70 -1.63
N LEU A 71 8.24 -14.02 -1.78
CA LEU A 71 7.23 -14.94 -2.30
C LEU A 71 6.10 -15.20 -1.30
N SER A 72 6.35 -14.98 -0.01
CA SER A 72 5.38 -15.04 1.10
C SER A 72 4.19 -14.07 1.01
N ARG A 73 4.14 -13.21 0.00
CA ARG A 73 3.10 -12.19 -0.17
C ARG A 73 1.79 -12.76 -0.74
N GLU A 74 0.67 -12.13 -0.41
CA GLU A 74 -0.61 -12.42 -1.04
C GLU A 74 -0.62 -11.93 -2.51
N PRO A 75 -1.07 -12.75 -3.47
CA PRO A 75 -1.14 -12.36 -4.87
C PRO A 75 -2.24 -11.32 -5.13
N THR A 76 -1.94 -10.35 -6.00
CA THR A 76 -2.92 -9.35 -6.45
C THR A 76 -3.96 -9.95 -7.41
N GLN A 77 -5.14 -9.35 -7.46
CA GLN A 77 -6.22 -9.72 -8.37
C GLN A 77 -6.05 -9.09 -9.75
N HIS A 78 -6.45 -9.81 -10.82
CA HIS A 78 -6.47 -9.25 -12.16
C HIS A 78 -7.57 -8.18 -12.32
N VAL A 79 -7.16 -6.92 -12.46
CA VAL A 79 -8.07 -5.76 -12.54
C VAL A 79 -8.92 -5.75 -13.83
N GLY A 80 -8.41 -6.31 -14.93
CA GLY A 80 -9.09 -6.32 -16.22
C GLY A 80 -9.10 -4.97 -16.94
N LYS A 81 -9.43 -4.97 -18.24
CA LYS A 81 -9.37 -3.78 -19.12
C LYS A 81 -10.22 -2.61 -18.59
N ASN A 82 -11.43 -2.89 -18.11
CA ASN A 82 -12.33 -1.87 -17.59
C ASN A 82 -11.79 -1.22 -16.31
N GLY A 83 -11.27 -2.02 -15.37
CA GLY A 83 -10.66 -1.49 -14.16
C GLY A 83 -9.41 -0.66 -14.45
N THR A 84 -8.58 -1.09 -15.42
CA THR A 84 -7.43 -0.29 -15.88
C THR A 84 -7.86 1.02 -16.54
N ALA A 85 -8.95 1.02 -17.31
CA ALA A 85 -9.50 2.23 -17.92
C ALA A 85 -10.04 3.22 -16.87
N LEU A 86 -10.70 2.72 -15.82
CA LEU A 86 -11.13 3.53 -14.67
C LEU A 86 -9.93 4.15 -13.96
N ALA A 87 -8.87 3.37 -13.69
CA ALA A 87 -7.65 3.85 -13.06
C ALA A 87 -6.99 4.99 -13.87
N ARG A 88 -6.95 4.89 -15.20
CA ARG A 88 -6.42 5.97 -16.07
C ARG A 88 -7.21 7.28 -15.97
N ARG A 89 -8.51 7.20 -15.68
CA ARG A 89 -9.39 8.36 -15.44
C ARG A 89 -9.34 8.85 -14.00
N GLY A 90 -8.50 8.24 -13.15
CA GLY A 90 -8.46 8.45 -11.71
C GLY A 90 -9.70 7.93 -10.98
N GLN A 91 -10.57 7.17 -11.63
CA GLN A 91 -11.78 6.64 -11.01
C GLN A 91 -11.46 5.39 -10.17
N PRO A 92 -12.16 5.20 -9.04
CA PRO A 92 -11.97 4.00 -8.23
C PRO A 92 -12.37 2.76 -9.02
N SER A 93 -11.62 1.69 -8.81
CA SER A 93 -11.97 0.36 -9.27
C SER A 93 -11.87 -0.55 -8.06
N GLU A 94 -12.93 -1.31 -7.78
CA GLU A 94 -12.97 -2.21 -6.63
C GLU A 94 -11.76 -3.15 -6.59
N ARG A 95 -11.40 -3.75 -7.74
CA ARG A 95 -10.22 -4.61 -7.85
C ARG A 95 -8.91 -3.85 -7.66
N SER A 96 -8.82 -2.60 -8.11
CA SER A 96 -7.64 -1.77 -7.89
C SER A 96 -7.50 -1.35 -6.42
N ASP A 97 -8.61 -1.05 -5.75
CA ASP A 97 -8.63 -0.69 -4.34
C ASP A 97 -8.34 -1.92 -3.46
N ALA A 98 -8.87 -3.09 -3.83
CA ALA A 98 -8.53 -4.36 -3.20
C ALA A 98 -7.04 -4.70 -3.33
N ASN A 99 -6.46 -4.52 -4.52
CA ASN A 99 -5.02 -4.73 -4.71
C ASN A 99 -4.17 -3.76 -3.88
N ARG A 100 -4.59 -2.50 -3.74
CA ARG A 100 -3.89 -1.54 -2.88
C ARG A 100 -3.86 -2.00 -1.42
N ARG A 101 -4.98 -2.51 -0.91
CA ARG A 101 -5.05 -3.09 0.45
C ARG A 101 -4.18 -4.32 0.58
N ILE A 102 -4.20 -5.21 -0.42
CA ILE A 102 -3.32 -6.39 -0.47
C ILE A 102 -1.85 -5.95 -0.43
N GLU A 103 -1.47 -4.94 -1.21
CA GLU A 103 -0.10 -4.40 -1.21
C GLU A 103 0.29 -3.78 0.13
N GLU A 104 -0.61 -3.01 0.77
CA GLU A 104 -0.40 -2.44 2.10
C GLU A 104 -0.21 -3.54 3.16
N THR A 105 -1.11 -4.52 3.22
CA THR A 105 -1.02 -5.67 4.14
C THR A 105 0.23 -6.53 3.87
N ASN A 106 0.60 -6.71 2.59
CA ASN A 106 1.81 -7.44 2.23
C ASN A 106 3.05 -6.73 2.73
N GLU A 107 3.11 -5.40 2.63
CA GLU A 107 4.22 -4.62 3.17
C GLU A 107 4.28 -4.72 4.68
N GLU A 108 3.15 -4.60 5.39
CA GLU A 108 3.11 -4.79 6.85
C GLU A 108 3.59 -6.18 7.28
N THR A 109 3.13 -7.21 6.57
CA THR A 109 3.54 -8.60 6.82
C THR A 109 5.03 -8.76 6.56
N PHE A 110 5.54 -8.19 5.47
CA PHE A 110 6.96 -8.18 5.15
C PHE A 110 7.79 -7.49 6.24
N GLN A 111 7.38 -6.32 6.74
CA GLN A 111 8.07 -5.61 7.82
C GLN A 111 8.14 -6.45 9.10
N LYS A 112 7.05 -7.13 9.45
CA LYS A 112 7.02 -8.05 10.60
C LYS A 112 7.97 -9.24 10.42
N LEU A 113 8.02 -9.82 9.22
CA LEU A 113 8.95 -10.91 8.91
C LEU A 113 10.40 -10.46 8.99
N ILE A 114 10.71 -9.28 8.43
CA ILE A 114 12.04 -8.69 8.54
C ILE A 114 12.43 -8.47 10.00
N ALA A 115 11.54 -7.96 10.85
CA ALA A 115 11.83 -7.77 12.27
C ALA A 115 12.19 -9.08 12.99
N VAL A 116 11.62 -10.22 12.56
CA VAL A 116 12.03 -11.54 13.08
C VAL A 116 13.42 -11.90 12.57
N PHE A 117 13.69 -11.74 11.27
CA PHE A 117 15.00 -12.04 10.69
C PHE A 117 16.12 -11.13 11.19
N GLU A 118 15.84 -9.88 11.55
CA GLU A 118 16.82 -8.98 12.17
C GLU A 118 17.26 -9.49 13.54
N GLN A 119 16.32 -10.04 14.33
CA GLN A 119 16.63 -10.60 15.66
C GLN A 119 17.42 -11.91 15.57
N GLU A 120 17.23 -12.66 14.49
CA GLU A 120 18.05 -13.83 14.15
C GLU A 120 19.37 -13.44 13.45
N GLY A 121 19.63 -12.15 13.21
CA GLY A 121 20.84 -11.66 12.55
C GLY A 121 20.82 -11.78 11.01
N HIS A 122 19.85 -12.47 10.43
CA HIS A 122 19.73 -12.72 8.99
C HIS A 122 19.45 -11.45 8.16
N ALA A 123 18.83 -10.41 8.72
CA ALA A 123 18.52 -9.16 8.01
C ALA A 123 19.36 -7.94 8.48
N MET A 124 20.54 -8.20 9.06
CA MET A 124 21.49 -7.19 9.50
C MET A 124 22.79 -7.27 8.67
N PRO A 125 23.53 -6.16 8.48
CA PRO A 125 24.86 -6.21 7.89
C PRO A 125 25.76 -7.11 8.75
N VAL A 126 26.69 -7.84 8.12
CA VAL A 126 27.68 -8.67 8.81
C VAL A 126 28.70 -7.77 9.53
N PRO A 127 28.81 -7.78 10.88
CA PRO A 127 29.90 -7.12 11.59
C PRO A 127 31.30 -7.44 11.04
N ASP A 128 32.17 -6.44 10.97
CA ASP A 128 33.59 -6.68 10.69
C ASP A 128 34.20 -7.57 11.77
N GLY A 129 34.65 -8.78 11.39
CA GLY A 129 35.34 -9.70 12.30
C GLY A 129 34.57 -10.96 12.72
N HIS A 130 33.51 -11.36 12.00
CA HIS A 130 32.91 -12.69 12.19
C HIS A 130 33.95 -13.80 11.94
N SER A 131 34.51 -14.33 13.03
CA SER A 131 35.43 -15.47 12.97
C SER A 131 34.65 -16.75 12.70
N GLN A 132 35.27 -17.67 11.94
CA GLN A 132 34.78 -19.03 11.70
C GLN A 132 34.32 -19.73 12.98
N ALA A 133 34.96 -19.43 14.12
CA ALA A 133 34.64 -19.99 15.43
C ALA A 133 33.28 -19.54 16.01
N GLN A 134 32.69 -18.44 15.53
CA GLN A 134 31.36 -17.98 15.96
C GLN A 134 30.25 -18.67 15.17
N ALA A 135 30.46 -18.89 13.86
CA ALA A 135 29.59 -19.74 13.03
C ALA A 135 29.57 -21.19 13.54
N GLU A 136 30.72 -21.74 13.94
CA GLU A 136 30.82 -23.09 14.53
C GLU A 136 30.08 -23.23 15.88
N ARG A 137 29.95 -22.14 16.67
CA ARG A 137 29.18 -22.15 17.92
C ARG A 137 27.67 -22.16 17.69
N GLU A 138 27.21 -21.56 16.59
CA GLU A 138 25.79 -21.56 16.20
C GLU A 138 25.38 -22.93 15.62
N VAL A 139 26.29 -23.62 14.92
CA VAL A 139 26.11 -24.99 14.39
C VAL A 139 25.88 -26.04 15.49
N GLY A 140 26.40 -25.83 16.70
CA GLY A 140 26.26 -26.77 17.82
C GLY A 140 24.92 -26.71 18.57
N ARG A 141 24.04 -25.77 18.22
CA ARG A 141 22.76 -25.57 18.91
C ARG A 141 21.65 -26.28 18.12
N PRO A 142 20.96 -27.29 18.67
CA PRO A 142 19.85 -27.91 17.98
C PRO A 142 18.77 -26.85 17.73
N SER A 143 18.55 -26.49 16.46
CA SER A 143 17.47 -25.60 16.06
C SER A 143 16.16 -26.37 16.18
N ASP A 144 15.48 -26.19 17.30
CA ASP A 144 14.06 -26.56 17.38
C ASP A 144 13.35 -25.54 16.46
N VAL A 145 12.99 -25.96 15.24
CA VAL A 145 12.44 -25.07 14.20
C VAL A 145 10.93 -24.96 14.36
N LEU A 146 10.38 -23.76 14.20
CA LEU A 146 8.96 -23.47 14.19
C LEU A 146 8.55 -22.99 12.79
N SER A 147 7.56 -23.64 12.20
CA SER A 147 6.95 -23.22 10.93
C SER A 147 5.92 -22.12 11.19
N LEU A 148 6.18 -20.91 10.69
CA LEU A 148 5.25 -19.79 10.75
C LEU A 148 4.30 -19.81 9.56
N PRO A 149 2.97 -20.01 9.76
CA PRO A 149 1.99 -19.88 8.69
C PRO A 149 1.85 -18.42 8.28
N LEU A 150 2.05 -18.14 7.00
CA LEU A 150 1.80 -16.83 6.43
C LEU A 150 0.30 -16.69 6.10
N ARG A 151 -0.31 -15.55 6.47
CA ARG A 151 -1.76 -15.33 6.33
C ARG A 151 -2.21 -15.64 4.89
N ARG A 152 -3.37 -16.32 4.75
CA ARG A 152 -4.02 -16.65 3.48
C ARG A 152 -3.20 -17.56 2.54
N GLY A 153 -2.80 -18.73 3.05
CA GLY A 153 -2.30 -19.84 2.21
C GLY A 153 -0.98 -19.59 1.48
N ALA A 154 -0.16 -18.65 1.96
CA ALA A 154 1.02 -18.12 1.27
C ALA A 154 2.36 -18.80 1.63
N GLY A 155 2.32 -20.04 2.13
CA GLY A 155 3.51 -20.82 2.50
C GLY A 155 3.91 -20.67 3.97
N HIS A 156 4.97 -21.38 4.37
CA HIS A 156 5.50 -21.34 5.73
C HIS A 156 6.94 -20.84 5.72
N ILE A 157 7.37 -20.09 6.73
CA ILE A 157 8.80 -19.81 6.96
C ILE A 157 9.25 -20.56 8.20
N GLU A 158 10.41 -21.21 8.10
CA GLU A 158 11.09 -21.83 9.22
C GLU A 158 11.88 -20.78 10.01
N VAL A 159 11.57 -20.62 11.30
CA VAL A 159 12.30 -19.77 12.25
C VAL A 159 12.67 -20.56 13.50
N SER A 160 13.55 -20.03 14.33
CA SER A 160 13.87 -20.65 15.61
C SER A 160 12.65 -20.67 16.57
N ARG A 161 12.40 -21.78 17.28
CA ARG A 161 11.26 -21.92 18.23
C ARG A 161 11.33 -20.91 19.39
N SER A 162 12.52 -20.42 19.74
CA SER A 162 12.71 -19.30 20.68
C SER A 162 12.01 -18.00 20.22
N MET A 163 11.75 -17.83 18.93
CA MET A 163 11.07 -16.67 18.35
C MET A 163 9.54 -16.80 18.32
N ALA A 164 8.97 -17.95 18.73
CA ALA A 164 7.52 -18.19 18.68
C ALA A 164 6.69 -17.15 19.46
N THR A 165 7.24 -16.63 20.56
CA THR A 165 6.57 -15.59 21.37
C THR A 165 6.55 -14.24 20.66
N ILE A 166 7.60 -13.92 19.90
CA ILE A 166 7.75 -12.66 19.18
C ILE A 166 6.90 -12.66 17.92
N ALA A 167 6.92 -13.76 17.17
CA ALA A 167 6.06 -13.92 16.00
C ALA A 167 4.56 -13.88 16.36
N ARG A 168 4.16 -14.46 17.51
CA ARG A 168 2.81 -14.29 18.07
C ARG A 168 2.53 -12.83 18.45
N GLY A 169 3.46 -12.15 19.12
CA GLY A 169 3.32 -10.74 19.50
C GLY A 169 3.19 -9.78 18.31
N LEU A 170 3.80 -10.11 17.17
CA LEU A 170 3.69 -9.35 15.93
C LEU A 170 2.43 -9.67 15.11
N GLY A 171 1.61 -10.62 15.56
CA GLY A 171 0.41 -11.06 14.84
C GLY A 171 0.73 -11.76 13.52
N LEU A 172 1.90 -12.40 13.41
CA LEU A 172 2.25 -13.26 12.27
C LEU A 172 1.55 -14.64 12.34
N MET A 173 0.85 -14.93 13.44
CA MET A 173 0.00 -16.11 13.61
C MET A 173 -1.46 -15.68 13.67
N GLU A 174 -2.22 -16.02 12.62
CA GLU A 174 -3.65 -15.79 12.32
C GLU A 174 -4.42 -14.66 13.03
N ALA A 175 -5.04 -13.82 12.19
CA ALA A 175 -6.41 -13.35 12.40
C ALA A 175 -7.16 -13.44 11.06
N GLU A 176 -8.24 -14.23 10.97
CA GLU A 176 -9.20 -14.13 9.88
C GLU A 176 -9.93 -12.79 9.99
N GLU A 177 -9.83 -11.94 8.96
CA GLU A 177 -10.81 -10.87 8.80
C GLU A 177 -11.69 -11.20 7.62
N ALA A 178 -12.98 -11.32 7.93
CA ALA A 178 -14.03 -11.59 6.99
C ALA A 178 -14.05 -10.54 5.88
N THR A 179 -14.01 -11.00 4.63
CA THR A 179 -14.32 -10.20 3.45
C THR A 179 -15.74 -9.61 3.60
N PRO A 180 -15.91 -8.29 3.69
CA PRO A 180 -17.26 -7.73 3.66
C PRO A 180 -17.76 -7.79 2.21
N SER A 181 -18.82 -8.54 1.96
CA SER A 181 -19.66 -8.33 0.78
C SER A 181 -20.28 -6.93 0.91
N ARG A 182 -20.19 -6.07 -0.10
CA ARG A 182 -20.73 -4.71 0.07
C ARG A 182 -21.61 -4.25 -1.09
N ALA A 183 -22.83 -3.88 -0.71
CA ALA A 183 -23.78 -3.10 -1.48
C ALA A 183 -23.22 -1.70 -1.79
N ALA A 184 -23.95 -0.92 -2.61
CA ALA A 184 -23.60 0.45 -2.96
C ALA A 184 -23.33 1.30 -1.71
N ARG A 185 -22.19 2.02 -1.69
CA ARG A 185 -21.73 2.78 -0.53
C ARG A 185 -22.71 3.91 -0.17
N SER A 186 -23.01 4.06 1.12
CA SER A 186 -23.85 5.15 1.62
C SER A 186 -23.12 6.50 1.59
N VAL A 187 -23.85 7.63 1.66
CA VAL A 187 -23.24 8.97 1.74
C VAL A 187 -22.39 9.11 3.00
N ALA A 188 -22.81 8.51 4.12
CA ALA A 188 -22.07 8.50 5.37
C ALA A 188 -20.74 7.73 5.24
N GLU A 189 -20.75 6.56 4.59
CA GLU A 189 -19.54 5.77 4.34
C GLU A 189 -18.53 6.53 3.46
N LEU A 190 -19.00 7.27 2.45
CA LEU A 190 -18.12 8.10 1.60
C LEU A 190 -17.50 9.28 2.38
N ALA A 191 -18.26 9.86 3.32
CA ALA A 191 -17.80 10.97 4.16
C ALA A 191 -16.76 10.52 5.20
N GLU A 192 -16.97 9.35 5.81
CA GLU A 192 -16.01 8.70 6.71
C GLU A 192 -14.71 8.39 5.96
N GLU A 193 -14.82 7.75 4.79
CA GLU A 193 -13.66 7.44 3.95
C GLU A 193 -12.90 8.71 3.52
N ALA A 194 -13.59 9.81 3.24
CA ALA A 194 -12.95 11.08 2.92
C ALA A 194 -12.17 11.65 4.12
N SER A 195 -12.72 11.49 5.32
CA SER A 195 -12.07 11.91 6.56
C SER A 195 -10.82 11.09 6.85
N ASP A 196 -10.87 9.77 6.63
CA ASP A 196 -9.72 8.88 6.79
C ASP A 196 -8.60 9.20 5.79
N GLU A 197 -8.97 9.34 4.51
CA GLU A 197 -8.03 9.70 3.44
C GLU A 197 -7.35 11.06 3.69
N TRP A 198 -8.11 12.05 4.16
CA TRP A 198 -7.58 13.33 4.57
C TRP A 198 -6.66 13.21 5.79
N GLY A 199 -7.06 12.46 6.81
CA GLY A 199 -6.26 12.24 8.03
C GLY A 199 -4.88 11.66 7.73
N VAL A 200 -4.81 10.65 6.86
CA VAL A 200 -3.52 10.06 6.43
C VAL A 200 -2.70 11.07 5.62
N ALA A 201 -3.33 11.84 4.73
CA ALA A 201 -2.63 12.85 3.94
C ALA A 201 -2.05 13.99 4.82
N VAL A 202 -2.77 14.40 5.86
CA VAL A 202 -2.30 15.40 6.84
C VAL A 202 -1.09 14.89 7.61
N GLN A 203 -1.09 13.62 8.00
CA GLN A 203 0.08 13.02 8.67
C GLN A 203 1.29 12.91 7.74
N ALA A 204 1.05 12.67 6.44
CA ALA A 204 2.10 12.56 5.44
C ALA A 204 2.82 13.91 5.18
N ASP A 205 2.06 15.00 5.04
CA ASP A 205 2.61 16.35 4.86
C ASP A 205 1.81 17.40 5.64
N PRO A 206 2.10 17.58 6.94
CA PRO A 206 1.35 18.49 7.80
C PRO A 206 1.48 19.95 7.36
N ARG A 207 2.64 20.33 6.81
CA ARG A 207 2.91 21.73 6.42
C ARG A 207 2.10 22.10 5.19
N LEU A 208 2.10 21.26 4.16
CA LEU A 208 1.31 21.51 2.97
C LEU A 208 -0.18 21.46 3.29
N ALA A 209 -0.63 20.49 4.09
CA ALA A 209 -2.04 20.38 4.48
C ALA A 209 -2.57 21.63 5.21
N GLN A 210 -1.76 22.27 6.06
CA GLN A 210 -2.13 23.53 6.74
C GLN A 210 -2.37 24.70 5.77
N THR A 211 -1.83 24.66 4.56
CA THR A 211 -2.06 25.70 3.55
C THR A 211 -3.41 25.57 2.83
N LEU A 212 -4.07 24.41 2.92
CA LEU A 212 -5.30 24.07 2.19
C LEU A 212 -6.55 24.48 2.97
N GLN A 213 -6.78 25.79 3.06
CA GLN A 213 -7.83 26.38 3.89
C GLN A 213 -9.24 25.98 3.44
N ALA A 214 -9.53 25.97 2.14
CA ALA A 214 -10.83 25.55 1.63
C ALA A 214 -11.04 24.04 1.83
N THR A 215 -9.99 23.23 1.69
CA THR A 215 -10.08 21.80 1.99
C THR A 215 -10.35 21.56 3.47
N LEU A 216 -9.68 22.26 4.39
CA LEU A 216 -9.94 22.17 5.83
C LEU A 216 -11.41 22.51 6.16
N ALA A 217 -11.92 23.62 5.62
CA ALA A 217 -13.31 24.03 5.79
C ALA A 217 -14.29 23.00 5.21
N LEU A 218 -13.98 22.43 4.04
CA LEU A 218 -14.80 21.38 3.42
C LEU A 218 -14.81 20.11 4.27
N MET A 219 -13.68 19.67 4.81
CA MET A 219 -13.63 18.47 5.66
C MET A 219 -14.41 18.66 6.95
N GLN A 220 -14.38 19.87 7.53
CA GLN A 220 -15.25 20.21 8.65
C GLN A 220 -16.74 20.16 8.26
N TRP A 221 -17.09 20.75 7.12
CA TRP A 221 -18.47 20.70 6.58
C TRP A 221 -18.93 19.26 6.35
N VAL A 222 -18.08 18.40 5.77
CA VAL A 222 -18.39 16.97 5.53
C VAL A 222 -18.69 16.27 6.86
N ARG A 223 -17.89 16.49 7.90
CA ARG A 223 -18.09 15.86 9.21
C ARG A 223 -19.39 16.31 9.89
N GLU A 224 -19.73 17.58 9.79
CA GLU A 224 -20.82 18.17 10.57
C GLU A 224 -22.17 18.15 9.83
N ARG A 225 -22.17 18.19 8.49
CA ARG A 225 -23.35 18.61 7.72
C ARG A 225 -23.70 17.71 6.53
N VAL A 226 -22.86 16.74 6.17
CA VAL A 226 -23.07 15.92 4.95
C VAL A 226 -24.41 15.14 4.97
N THR A 227 -24.87 14.71 6.14
CA THR A 227 -26.11 13.94 6.31
C THR A 227 -27.36 14.78 6.01
N ALA A 228 -27.32 16.09 6.26
CA ALA A 228 -28.42 17.02 5.95
C ALA A 228 -28.68 17.14 4.44
N PHE A 229 -27.71 16.76 3.61
CA PHE A 229 -27.78 16.79 2.16
C PHE A 229 -27.81 15.40 1.53
N ALA A 230 -28.07 14.34 2.30
CA ALA A 230 -27.99 12.95 1.82
C ALA A 230 -28.87 12.66 0.58
N GLU A 231 -30.00 13.36 0.45
CA GLU A 231 -30.93 13.24 -0.68
C GLU A 231 -30.54 14.07 -1.91
N ALA A 232 -29.51 14.93 -1.80
CA ALA A 232 -29.07 15.75 -2.93
C ALA A 232 -28.38 14.89 -4.00
N ALA A 233 -28.98 14.85 -5.20
CA ALA A 233 -28.51 14.00 -6.31
C ALA A 233 -27.03 14.23 -6.70
N GLN A 234 -26.53 15.47 -6.56
CA GLN A 234 -25.14 15.82 -6.90
C GLN A 234 -24.12 15.51 -5.80
N LEU A 235 -24.56 15.28 -4.55
CA LEU A 235 -23.64 15.09 -3.43
C LEU A 235 -22.80 13.83 -3.56
N ARG A 236 -23.41 12.71 -3.98
CA ARG A 236 -22.67 11.46 -4.19
C ARG A 236 -21.57 11.59 -5.25
N PRO A 237 -21.86 12.09 -6.47
CA PRO A 237 -20.82 12.38 -7.45
C PRO A 237 -19.71 13.30 -6.91
N ASP A 238 -20.07 14.37 -6.20
CA ASP A 238 -19.12 15.34 -5.66
C ASP A 238 -18.22 14.76 -4.58
N LEU A 239 -18.77 13.95 -3.67
CA LEU A 239 -18.00 13.22 -2.66
C LEU A 239 -17.04 12.20 -3.30
N ASN A 240 -17.46 11.52 -4.37
CA ASN A 240 -16.58 10.60 -5.09
C ASN A 240 -15.43 11.33 -5.81
N GLU A 241 -15.69 12.53 -6.35
CA GLU A 241 -14.66 13.38 -6.94
C GLU A 241 -13.70 13.93 -5.87
N LEU A 242 -14.23 14.34 -4.71
CA LEU A 242 -13.44 14.73 -3.54
C LEU A 242 -12.51 13.59 -3.11
N LEU A 243 -13.06 12.39 -2.90
CA LEU A 243 -12.30 11.18 -2.55
C LEU A 243 -11.19 10.88 -3.56
N ARG A 244 -11.47 10.99 -4.86
CA ARG A 244 -10.46 10.81 -5.91
C ARG A 244 -9.30 11.79 -5.72
N ARG A 245 -9.60 13.06 -5.47
CA ARG A 245 -8.59 14.12 -5.32
C ARG A 245 -7.81 13.97 -4.02
N LEU A 246 -8.48 13.64 -2.92
CA LEU A 246 -7.85 13.32 -1.63
C LEU A 246 -6.86 12.15 -1.78
N ARG A 247 -7.28 11.04 -2.41
CA ARG A 247 -6.40 9.90 -2.68
C ARG A 247 -5.21 10.27 -3.55
N ARG A 248 -5.41 11.12 -4.58
CA ARG A 248 -4.32 11.62 -5.43
C ARG A 248 -3.33 12.47 -4.63
N PHE A 249 -3.84 13.36 -3.79
CA PHE A 249 -3.02 14.18 -2.90
C PHE A 249 -2.24 13.32 -1.89
N LYS A 250 -2.92 12.41 -1.19
CA LYS A 250 -2.31 11.42 -0.29
C LYS A 250 -1.19 10.64 -0.99
N ALA A 251 -1.47 10.12 -2.19
CA ALA A 251 -0.50 9.35 -2.95
C ALA A 251 0.73 10.19 -3.34
N ALA A 252 0.54 11.45 -3.72
CA ALA A 252 1.63 12.36 -4.05
C ALA A 252 2.45 12.74 -2.81
N ALA A 253 1.81 13.11 -1.71
CA ALA A 253 2.45 13.41 -0.43
C ALA A 253 3.28 12.23 0.10
N MET A 254 2.73 11.01 0.03
CA MET A 254 3.41 9.79 0.48
C MET A 254 4.43 9.24 -0.53
N LYS A 255 4.57 9.82 -1.72
CA LYS A 255 5.40 9.23 -2.80
C LYS A 255 6.86 9.09 -2.38
N PHE A 256 7.45 10.14 -1.81
CA PHE A 256 8.85 10.12 -1.40
C PHE A 256 9.07 9.23 -0.16
N ALA A 257 8.18 9.28 0.82
CA ALA A 257 8.20 8.38 1.97
C ALA A 257 8.15 6.89 1.55
N ARG A 258 7.31 6.54 0.57
CA ARG A 258 7.27 5.18 0.01
C ARG A 258 8.57 4.78 -0.71
N ARG A 259 9.26 5.72 -1.38
CA ARG A 259 10.58 5.45 -1.97
C ARG A 259 11.65 5.20 -0.91
N LEU A 260 11.61 5.94 0.20
CA LEU A 260 12.48 5.68 1.35
C LEU A 260 12.24 4.29 1.96
N LEU A 261 10.97 3.89 2.12
CA LEU A 261 10.62 2.54 2.55
C LEU A 261 11.10 1.47 1.57
N ALA A 262 10.98 1.71 0.26
CA ALA A 262 11.49 0.81 -0.76
C ALA A 262 13.02 0.63 -0.70
N VAL A 263 13.77 1.70 -0.40
CA VAL A 263 15.23 1.61 -0.14
C VAL A 263 15.49 0.71 1.06
N ARG A 264 14.84 0.96 2.21
CA ARG A 264 15.03 0.13 3.41
C ARG A 264 14.70 -1.34 3.15
N ARG A 265 13.61 -1.59 2.43
CA ARG A 265 13.21 -2.94 2.01
C ARG A 265 14.29 -3.60 1.14
N ALA A 266 14.83 -2.88 0.15
CA ALA A 266 15.89 -3.39 -0.70
C ALA A 266 17.20 -3.66 0.09
N GLU A 267 17.55 -2.79 1.04
CA GLU A 267 18.70 -2.99 1.93
C GLU A 267 18.56 -4.27 2.75
N LYS A 268 17.39 -4.50 3.35
CA LYS A 268 17.12 -5.70 4.15
C LYS A 268 17.22 -6.98 3.33
N LEU A 269 16.65 -6.96 2.12
CA LEU A 269 16.73 -8.10 1.20
C LEU A 269 18.16 -8.35 0.72
N HIS A 270 18.94 -7.29 0.50
CA HIS A 270 20.35 -7.41 0.14
C HIS A 270 21.16 -8.06 1.26
N HIS A 271 20.99 -7.62 2.51
CA HIS A 271 21.64 -8.24 3.67
C HIS A 271 21.25 -9.71 3.84
N MET A 272 19.97 -10.05 3.66
CA MET A 272 19.55 -11.46 3.71
C MET A 272 20.23 -12.31 2.64
N ALA A 273 20.40 -11.78 1.42
CA ALA A 273 21.10 -12.49 0.35
C ALA A 273 22.62 -12.60 0.62
N GLU A 274 23.21 -11.57 1.19
CA GLU A 274 24.63 -11.53 1.58
C GLU A 274 24.93 -12.54 2.71
N ASN A 275 24.08 -12.58 3.74
CA ASN A 275 24.19 -13.55 4.82
C ASN A 275 24.02 -14.98 4.29
N ALA A 276 22.98 -15.25 3.48
CA ALA A 276 22.78 -16.56 2.88
C ALA A 276 23.95 -17.00 1.96
N TRP A 277 24.66 -16.06 1.35
CA TRP A 277 25.87 -16.31 0.58
C TRP A 277 27.04 -16.70 1.49
N HIS A 278 27.31 -15.93 2.54
CA HIS A 278 28.37 -16.22 3.51
C HIS A 278 28.13 -17.53 4.26
N ASP A 279 26.92 -17.76 4.75
CA ASP A 279 26.51 -18.99 5.43
C ASP A 279 26.72 -20.21 4.54
N PHE A 280 26.42 -20.09 3.25
CA PHE A 280 26.65 -21.18 2.30
C PHE A 280 28.14 -21.48 2.15
N LEU A 281 28.98 -20.45 1.96
CA LEU A 281 30.43 -20.64 1.80
C LEU A 281 31.09 -21.20 3.06
N ALA A 282 30.65 -20.76 4.24
CA ALA A 282 31.17 -21.24 5.52
C ALA A 282 30.82 -22.71 5.78
N ASN A 283 29.57 -23.09 5.52
CA ASN A 283 29.07 -24.43 5.87
C ASN A 283 29.26 -25.47 4.76
N ASN A 284 29.60 -25.06 3.52
CA ASN A 284 29.72 -25.96 2.37
C ASN A 284 31.03 -25.69 1.60
N PRO A 285 32.20 -26.09 2.15
CA PRO A 285 33.49 -25.94 1.45
C PRO A 285 33.52 -26.74 0.14
N GLU A 286 34.30 -26.31 -0.87
CA GLU A 286 34.39 -27.00 -2.17
C GLU A 286 35.28 -28.25 -2.11
N PRO A 287 34.87 -29.41 -2.68
CA PRO A 287 33.51 -29.76 -3.08
C PRO A 287 32.65 -30.08 -1.84
N GLY A 288 31.36 -29.69 -1.88
CA GLY A 288 30.45 -29.89 -0.76
C GLY A 288 30.45 -31.35 -0.30
N THR A 289 30.48 -31.58 1.01
CA THR A 289 30.67 -32.90 1.66
C THR A 289 29.70 -34.00 1.17
N SER A 290 28.57 -33.63 0.56
CA SER A 290 27.55 -34.54 0.02
C SER A 290 27.14 -34.27 -1.43
N TRP A 291 27.79 -33.34 -2.15
CA TRP A 291 27.36 -32.91 -3.49
C TRP A 291 28.43 -33.15 -4.55
N THR A 292 28.00 -33.36 -5.80
CA THR A 292 28.93 -33.34 -6.92
C THR A 292 29.49 -31.92 -7.09
N GLN A 293 30.67 -31.81 -7.71
CA GLN A 293 31.28 -30.50 -7.97
C GLN A 293 30.37 -29.62 -8.86
N GLY A 294 29.66 -30.23 -9.82
CA GLY A 294 28.70 -29.53 -10.67
C GLY A 294 27.52 -28.96 -9.87
N ASP A 295 26.94 -29.76 -8.99
CA ASP A 295 25.83 -29.34 -8.12
C ASP A 295 26.25 -28.22 -7.16
N TRP A 296 27.45 -28.33 -6.58
CA TRP A 296 27.99 -27.28 -5.71
C TRP A 296 28.17 -25.96 -6.48
N LYS A 297 28.78 -26.00 -7.67
CA LYS A 297 28.97 -24.82 -8.52
C LYS A 297 27.63 -24.19 -8.91
N GLN A 298 26.63 -25.00 -9.24
CA GLN A 298 25.30 -24.51 -9.59
C GLN A 298 24.62 -23.84 -8.38
N ARG A 299 24.68 -24.44 -7.19
CA ARG A 299 24.11 -23.89 -5.96
C ARG A 299 24.78 -22.59 -5.54
N ARG A 300 26.11 -22.52 -5.68
CA ARG A 300 26.88 -21.29 -5.50
C ARG A 300 26.44 -20.23 -6.52
N GLY A 301 26.46 -20.55 -7.81
CA GLY A 301 26.10 -19.61 -8.87
C GLY A 301 24.71 -18.99 -8.68
N ARG A 302 23.72 -19.78 -8.24
CA ARG A 302 22.36 -19.27 -7.94
C ARG A 302 22.36 -18.24 -6.81
N ARG A 303 23.06 -18.48 -5.71
CA ARG A 303 23.13 -17.52 -4.59
C ARG A 303 23.86 -16.24 -4.98
N LEU A 304 24.94 -16.37 -5.75
CA LEU A 304 25.67 -15.22 -6.29
C LEU A 304 24.74 -14.36 -7.16
N SER A 305 24.00 -14.98 -8.07
CA SER A 305 23.02 -14.30 -8.91
C SER A 305 21.90 -13.65 -8.08
N THR A 306 21.39 -14.30 -7.02
CA THR A 306 20.43 -13.66 -6.10
C THR A 306 21.03 -12.41 -5.46
N LEU A 307 22.27 -12.49 -4.94
CA LEU A 307 22.97 -11.37 -4.31
C LEU A 307 23.18 -10.20 -5.29
N GLU A 308 23.67 -10.48 -6.50
CA GLU A 308 23.86 -9.49 -7.56
C GLU A 308 22.53 -8.81 -7.94
N ALA A 309 21.45 -9.59 -8.10
CA ALA A 309 20.13 -9.05 -8.37
C ALA A 309 19.61 -8.15 -7.23
N ARG A 310 19.84 -8.54 -5.96
CA ARG A 310 19.47 -7.68 -4.82
C ARG A 310 20.31 -6.41 -4.75
N ALA A 311 21.60 -6.49 -5.09
CA ALA A 311 22.49 -5.33 -5.14
C ALA A 311 22.03 -4.32 -6.22
N ALA A 312 21.63 -4.82 -7.39
CA ALA A 312 21.05 -3.99 -8.45
C ALA A 312 19.72 -3.35 -8.01
N GLU A 313 18.80 -4.11 -7.41
CA GLU A 313 17.53 -3.59 -6.86
C GLU A 313 17.77 -2.47 -5.83
N LEU A 314 18.77 -2.64 -4.96
CA LEU A 314 19.17 -1.62 -3.99
C LEU A 314 19.74 -0.37 -4.66
N GLY A 315 20.60 -0.53 -5.67
CA GLY A 315 21.12 0.58 -6.47
C GLY A 315 20.00 1.40 -7.12
N ASP A 316 19.06 0.72 -7.77
CA ASP A 316 17.90 1.33 -8.41
C ASP A 316 16.99 2.05 -7.41
N ALA A 317 16.80 1.48 -6.21
CA ALA A 317 16.01 2.11 -5.17
C ALA A 317 16.69 3.39 -4.66
N ARG A 318 18.00 3.37 -4.41
CA ARG A 318 18.78 4.52 -3.96
C ARG A 318 18.80 5.65 -4.98
N ALA A 319 18.90 5.32 -6.27
CA ALA A 319 18.82 6.30 -7.35
C ALA A 319 17.51 7.11 -7.35
N ARG A 320 16.41 6.56 -6.81
CA ARG A 320 15.10 7.23 -6.72
C ARG A 320 14.93 8.16 -5.51
N VAL A 321 15.92 8.21 -4.61
CA VAL A 321 15.87 8.95 -3.33
C VAL A 321 16.84 10.14 -3.31
N ILE A 322 17.47 10.45 -4.44
CA ILE A 322 18.33 11.64 -4.57
C ILE A 322 17.55 12.96 -4.40
N SER A 323 18.24 14.04 -4.05
CA SER A 323 17.62 15.34 -3.76
C SER A 323 16.76 15.86 -4.93
N GLU A 324 17.20 15.68 -6.18
CA GLU A 324 16.42 16.07 -7.36
C GLU A 324 15.06 15.36 -7.41
N GLU A 325 15.05 14.05 -7.15
CA GLU A 325 13.84 13.24 -7.08
C GLU A 325 12.91 13.65 -5.93
N GLN A 326 13.48 14.07 -4.79
CA GLN A 326 12.70 14.65 -3.69
C GLN A 326 11.94 15.90 -4.15
N THR A 327 12.63 16.83 -4.81
CA THR A 327 11.99 18.06 -5.29
C THR A 327 10.90 17.79 -6.32
N LEU A 328 11.05 16.76 -7.16
CA LEU A 328 10.02 16.34 -8.11
C LEU A 328 8.78 15.81 -7.38
N CYS A 329 8.96 15.00 -6.33
CA CYS A 329 7.86 14.53 -5.49
C CYS A 329 7.13 15.69 -4.79
N GLU A 330 7.87 16.65 -4.23
CA GLU A 330 7.29 17.84 -3.57
C GLU A 330 6.50 18.71 -4.55
N LYS A 331 6.98 18.87 -5.79
CA LYS A 331 6.26 19.58 -6.86
C LYS A 331 4.97 18.86 -7.25
N GLU A 332 5.00 17.54 -7.39
CA GLU A 332 3.80 16.74 -7.66
C GLU A 332 2.77 16.82 -6.52
N ALA A 333 3.23 16.75 -5.26
CA ALA A 333 2.39 16.92 -4.09
C ALA A 333 1.74 18.30 -4.09
N SER A 334 2.52 19.37 -4.29
CA SER A 334 2.04 20.75 -4.39
C SER A 334 1.01 20.94 -5.51
N ALA A 335 1.25 20.37 -6.69
CA ALA A 335 0.31 20.46 -7.81
C ALA A 335 -1.01 19.73 -7.51
N SER A 336 -0.94 18.54 -6.89
CA SER A 336 -2.15 17.81 -6.49
C SER A 336 -2.93 18.53 -5.39
N ALA A 337 -2.23 19.20 -4.46
CA ALA A 337 -2.81 20.01 -3.41
C ALA A 337 -3.55 21.23 -3.98
N ALA A 338 -2.96 21.94 -4.94
CA ALA A 338 -3.60 23.07 -5.61
C ALA A 338 -4.91 22.65 -6.32
N HIS A 339 -4.92 21.51 -7.00
CA HIS A 339 -6.14 20.98 -7.64
C HIS A 339 -7.21 20.54 -6.63
N LEU A 340 -6.80 20.05 -5.45
CA LEU A 340 -7.71 19.69 -4.37
C LEU A 340 -8.34 20.97 -3.77
N GLU A 341 -7.52 21.97 -3.45
CA GLU A 341 -7.94 23.23 -2.83
C GLU A 341 -8.93 24.01 -3.71
N VAL A 342 -8.67 24.12 -5.01
CA VAL A 342 -9.59 24.78 -5.96
C VAL A 342 -10.94 24.05 -5.98
N TRP A 343 -10.92 22.73 -6.09
CA TRP A 343 -12.15 21.94 -6.10
C TRP A 343 -12.92 22.03 -4.78
N SER A 344 -12.21 22.04 -3.65
CA SER A 344 -12.84 22.18 -2.34
C SER A 344 -13.60 23.49 -2.21
N ARG A 345 -13.03 24.59 -2.73
CA ARG A 345 -13.68 25.91 -2.76
C ARG A 345 -14.95 25.89 -3.61
N ASP A 346 -14.88 25.32 -4.82
CA ASP A 346 -16.02 25.22 -5.74
C ASP A 346 -17.14 24.33 -5.17
N MET A 347 -16.79 23.26 -4.43
CA MET A 347 -17.77 22.40 -3.78
C MET A 347 -18.50 23.12 -2.63
N LEU A 348 -17.78 23.86 -1.78
CA LEU A 348 -18.39 24.63 -0.68
C LEU A 348 -19.43 25.63 -1.21
N GLN A 349 -19.19 26.27 -2.36
CA GLN A 349 -20.13 27.21 -2.98
C GLN A 349 -21.42 26.55 -3.49
N ARG A 350 -21.40 25.24 -3.78
CA ARG A 350 -22.56 24.49 -4.29
C ARG A 350 -23.53 24.03 -3.20
N TYR A 351 -23.10 24.04 -1.94
CA TYR A 351 -23.92 23.67 -0.79
C TYR A 351 -24.03 24.81 0.24
N PRO A 352 -24.49 26.02 -0.17
CA PRO A 352 -24.67 27.13 0.74
C PRO A 352 -25.85 26.86 1.69
N LEU A 353 -25.71 27.24 2.96
CA LEU A 353 -26.81 27.20 3.93
C LEU A 353 -27.27 28.61 4.30
N GLN A 354 -28.55 28.74 4.66
CA GLN A 354 -29.19 30.02 5.03
C GLN A 354 -28.50 30.78 6.18
N LEU A 355 -27.70 30.10 7.02
CA LEU A 355 -26.89 30.72 8.07
C LEU A 355 -25.69 31.54 7.53
N ASP A 356 -25.16 31.19 6.35
CA ASP A 356 -24.12 31.98 5.66
C ASP A 356 -24.73 33.16 4.89
N MET A 357 -26.03 33.10 4.60
CA MET A 357 -26.82 34.17 3.97
C MET A 357 -27.31 35.24 4.96
N ALA A 358 -27.13 35.02 6.27
CA ALA A 358 -27.58 35.93 7.34
C ALA A 358 -26.63 37.13 7.56
N ALA A 359 -25.63 37.33 6.71
CA ALA A 359 -24.77 38.50 6.69
C ALA A 359 -25.00 39.36 5.43
N LYS A 360 -26.25 39.68 5.11
CA LYS A 360 -26.51 40.94 4.42
C LYS A 360 -26.52 42.04 5.49
N PRO A 361 -25.67 43.08 5.40
CA PRO A 361 -25.86 44.24 6.26
C PRO A 361 -27.25 44.78 5.96
N ASP A 362 -28.06 44.87 7.01
CA ASP A 362 -29.41 45.42 6.97
C ASP A 362 -29.35 46.75 6.22
N GLU A 363 -30.03 46.85 5.07
CA GLU A 363 -30.23 48.14 4.42
C GLU A 363 -30.80 49.08 5.47
N GLN A 364 -30.13 50.21 5.68
CA GLN A 364 -30.55 51.24 6.62
C GLN A 364 -32.02 51.59 6.38
N ARG A 365 -32.91 51.03 7.20
CA ARG A 365 -34.28 51.51 7.30
C ARG A 365 -34.21 52.97 7.74
N PRO A 366 -34.81 53.92 7.02
CA PRO A 366 -34.90 55.29 7.49
C PRO A 366 -35.69 55.29 8.82
N SER A 367 -35.10 55.89 9.84
CA SER A 367 -35.71 56.00 11.17
C SER A 367 -37.09 56.68 11.08
N PRO A 368 -38.08 56.25 11.87
CA PRO A 368 -39.37 56.92 11.87
C PRO A 368 -39.21 58.33 12.47
N ALA A 369 -39.79 59.33 11.82
CA ALA A 369 -39.79 60.71 12.29
C ALA A 369 -40.48 60.80 13.66
N ILE A 370 -39.73 61.24 14.66
CA ILE A 370 -40.25 61.57 15.99
C ILE A 370 -41.11 62.83 15.83
N SER A 371 -42.43 62.66 15.91
CA SER A 371 -43.37 63.78 15.95
C SER A 371 -43.40 64.34 17.37
N ALA A 372 -43.03 65.60 17.54
CA ALA A 372 -43.03 66.28 18.83
C ALA A 372 -44.47 66.59 19.31
N PRO A 373 -44.82 66.32 20.59
CA PRO A 373 -46.12 66.71 21.14
C PRO A 373 -46.18 68.21 21.46
N PRO A 374 -47.37 68.86 21.38
CA PRO A 374 -47.52 70.29 21.62
C PRO A 374 -47.41 70.65 23.11
N ALA A 375 -46.89 71.85 23.37
CA ALA A 375 -46.52 72.36 24.69
C ALA A 375 -47.71 72.52 25.66
N PRO A 376 -47.56 72.17 26.95
CA PRO A 376 -48.51 72.57 27.98
C PRO A 376 -48.27 73.99 28.47
N ALA A 377 -49.37 74.67 28.78
CA ALA A 377 -49.43 76.05 29.26
C ALA A 377 -48.88 76.23 30.70
N HIS A 378 -48.28 77.39 30.89
CA HIS A 378 -47.78 78.09 32.08
C HIS A 378 -48.22 77.60 33.47
N VAL A 379 -47.25 77.46 34.40
CA VAL A 379 -47.44 77.45 35.88
C VAL A 379 -46.27 78.20 36.55
N PRO A 380 -46.50 79.04 37.59
CA PRO A 380 -45.56 80.08 38.03
C PRO A 380 -44.52 79.60 39.05
N LYS A 381 -43.39 80.33 39.13
CA LYS A 381 -42.25 80.06 40.02
C LYS A 381 -42.55 80.36 41.49
N PRO A 382 -42.13 79.50 42.44
CA PRO A 382 -41.98 79.87 43.85
C PRO A 382 -40.55 80.37 44.18
N PRO A 383 -40.38 81.07 45.33
CA PRO A 383 -39.32 82.07 45.52
C PRO A 383 -37.98 81.48 46.00
N ARG A 384 -36.91 82.21 45.67
CA ARG A 384 -35.57 82.00 46.23
C ARG A 384 -35.52 82.50 47.68
N PHE A 385 -34.91 81.71 48.55
CA PHE A 385 -34.28 82.21 49.77
C PHE A 385 -32.76 82.08 49.63
N HIS A 386 -32.07 83.09 50.18
CA HIS A 386 -30.64 83.37 50.08
C HIS A 386 -29.74 82.35 50.77
#